data_AF-A0A9D7R009-F1
#
_entry.id   AF-A0A9D7R009-F1
#
_cell.length_a   1.000
_cell.length_b   1.000
_cell.length_c   1.000
_cell.angle_alpha   90.00
_cell.angle_beta   90.00
_cell.angle_gamma   90.00
#
_symmetry.space_group_name_H-M   'P 1'
#
loop_
_entity.id
_entity.type
_entity.pdbx_description
1 polymer ?
#
loop_
_entity_poly.entity_id
_entity_poly.type
_entity_poly.pdbx_seq_one_letter_code
_entity_poly.pdbx_strand_id
1 'polypeptide(L)'
;MNYRESGKQKEAISKYESMLANKDHLKSGTEDDKIRLFHNIGLSYVYDKQNDKAIENFFKCLTIEPETESWLVPHSYFELGKIYYELGNKEKSKEMFDKTYDYDDFDFESFLEMRIANFKNRN
;
A
#
# COMPACT_ATOMS: atom_id res chain seq x y z
N MET A 1 12.80 9.36 -16.47
CA MET A 1 11.35 9.11 -16.51
C MET A 1 11.12 7.75 -17.15
N ASN A 2 10.68 6.76 -16.36
CA ASN A 2 10.47 5.38 -16.79
C ASN A 2 9.08 5.21 -17.44
N TYR A 3 8.99 5.36 -18.77
CA TYR A 3 7.74 5.08 -19.51
C TYR A 3 7.17 3.68 -19.25
N ARG A 4 8.04 2.72 -18.90
CA ARG A 4 7.67 1.34 -18.59
C ARG A 4 6.88 1.21 -17.28
N GLU A 5 7.13 2.09 -16.32
CA GLU A 5 6.40 2.09 -15.06
C GLU A 5 5.04 2.77 -15.24
N SER A 6 4.98 3.89 -15.96
CA SER A 6 3.72 4.57 -16.35
C SER A 6 2.75 3.70 -17.15
N GLY A 7 3.24 2.76 -17.96
CA GLY A 7 2.41 1.79 -18.65
C GLY A 7 1.75 0.78 -17.69
N LYS A 8 2.54 0.14 -16.83
CA LYS A 8 2.05 -0.85 -15.85
C LYS A 8 1.11 -0.23 -14.81
N GLN A 9 1.33 1.03 -14.46
CA GLN A 9 0.53 1.79 -13.51
C GLN A 9 -0.89 2.05 -14.00
N LYS A 10 -1.03 2.49 -15.26
CA LYS A 10 -2.34 2.67 -15.90
C LYS A 10 -3.08 1.34 -16.07
N GLU A 11 -2.34 0.27 -16.35
CA GLU A 11 -2.92 -1.07 -16.43
C GLU A 11 -3.45 -1.55 -15.07
N ALA A 12 -2.73 -1.29 -13.97
CA ALA A 12 -3.20 -1.62 -12.62
C ALA A 12 -4.48 -0.86 -12.24
N ILE A 13 -4.56 0.43 -12.55
CA ILE A 13 -5.75 1.26 -12.34
C ILE A 13 -6.91 0.76 -13.21
N SER A 14 -6.67 0.50 -14.50
CA SER A 14 -7.70 -0.01 -15.41
C SER A 14 -8.21 -1.41 -15.00
N LYS A 15 -7.31 -2.28 -14.54
CA LYS A 15 -7.65 -3.59 -14.00
C LYS A 15 -8.53 -3.48 -12.75
N TYR A 16 -8.26 -2.52 -11.87
CA TYR A 16 -9.13 -2.22 -10.74
C TYR A 16 -10.50 -1.70 -11.15
N GLU A 17 -10.57 -0.73 -12.06
CA GLU A 17 -11.84 -0.18 -12.54
C GLU A 17 -12.71 -1.28 -13.17
N SER A 18 -12.11 -2.18 -13.94
CA SER A 18 -12.81 -3.35 -14.48
C SER A 18 -13.22 -4.38 -13.42
N MET A 19 -12.40 -4.61 -12.37
CA MET A 19 -12.75 -5.49 -11.25
C MET A 19 -13.86 -4.91 -10.36
N LEU A 20 -13.90 -3.59 -10.16
CA LEU A 20 -14.99 -2.90 -9.48
C LEU A 20 -16.29 -2.92 -10.30
N ALA A 21 -16.17 -2.73 -11.62
CA ALA A 21 -17.30 -2.78 -12.54
C ALA A 21 -17.92 -4.19 -12.57
N ASN A 22 -17.09 -5.22 -12.53
CA ASN A 22 -17.51 -6.61 -12.38
C ASN A 22 -17.60 -7.00 -10.88
N LYS A 23 -18.72 -6.61 -10.24
CA LYS A 23 -19.05 -6.99 -8.85
C LYS A 23 -18.91 -8.49 -8.55
N ASP A 24 -18.98 -9.35 -9.57
CA ASP A 24 -18.82 -10.80 -9.45
C ASP A 24 -17.35 -11.22 -9.22
N HIS A 25 -16.38 -10.52 -9.80
CA HIS A 25 -14.95 -10.81 -9.56
C HIS A 25 -14.51 -10.37 -8.16
N LEU A 26 -15.04 -9.25 -7.65
CA LEU A 26 -14.80 -8.82 -6.28
C LEU A 26 -15.41 -9.77 -5.25
N LYS A 27 -16.45 -10.53 -5.63
CA LYS A 27 -17.07 -11.58 -4.79
C LYS A 27 -16.39 -12.94 -4.91
N SER A 28 -15.61 -13.17 -5.96
CA SER A 28 -14.98 -14.47 -6.24
C SER A 28 -13.50 -14.53 -5.85
N GLY A 29 -12.84 -13.39 -5.60
CA GLY A 29 -11.45 -13.34 -5.12
C GLY A 29 -11.35 -13.53 -3.61
N THR A 30 -10.27 -14.14 -3.14
CA THR A 30 -9.96 -14.25 -1.71
C THR A 30 -9.73 -12.88 -1.09
N GLU A 31 -9.81 -12.77 0.23
CA GLU A 31 -9.50 -11.50 0.89
C GLU A 31 -8.06 -11.04 0.61
N ASP A 32 -7.12 -11.99 0.52
CA ASP A 32 -5.72 -11.72 0.15
C ASP A 32 -5.57 -11.12 -1.26
N ASP A 33 -6.39 -11.56 -2.22
CA ASP A 33 -6.36 -11.00 -3.58
C ASP A 33 -6.87 -9.57 -3.62
N LYS A 34 -7.86 -9.24 -2.78
CA LYS A 34 -8.33 -7.86 -2.61
C LYS A 34 -7.25 -6.99 -1.97
N ILE A 35 -6.58 -7.47 -0.93
CA ILE A 35 -5.44 -6.80 -0.28
C ILE A 35 -4.36 -6.48 -1.33
N ARG A 36 -3.94 -7.49 -2.12
CA ARG A 36 -2.99 -7.32 -3.24
C ARG A 36 -3.42 -6.27 -4.23
N LEU A 37 -4.69 -6.30 -4.62
CA LEU A 37 -5.26 -5.35 -5.58
C LEU A 37 -5.19 -3.92 -5.05
N PHE A 38 -5.76 -3.67 -3.86
CA PHE A 38 -5.80 -2.35 -3.23
C PHE A 38 -4.41 -1.77 -2.98
N HIS A 39 -3.47 -2.59 -2.48
CA HIS A 39 -2.09 -2.19 -2.29
C HIS A 39 -1.43 -1.73 -3.62
N ASN A 40 -1.57 -2.52 -4.69
CA ASN A 40 -0.96 -2.20 -5.98
C ASN A 40 -1.54 -0.92 -6.61
N ILE A 41 -2.83 -0.65 -6.39
CA ILE A 41 -3.46 0.60 -6.82
C ILE A 41 -2.97 1.77 -6.00
N GLY A 42 -2.88 1.61 -4.67
CA GLY A 42 -2.31 2.62 -3.78
C GLY A 42 -0.93 3.04 -4.24
N LEU A 43 -0.05 2.06 -4.52
CA LEU A 43 1.26 2.30 -5.10
C LEU A 43 1.20 3.02 -6.43
N SER A 44 0.31 2.61 -7.34
CA SER A 44 0.13 3.27 -8.64
C SER A 44 -0.18 4.76 -8.48
N TYR A 45 -1.07 5.11 -7.54
CA TYR A 45 -1.39 6.51 -7.24
C TYR A 45 -0.25 7.26 -6.55
N VAL A 46 0.57 6.60 -5.72
CA VAL A 46 1.80 7.21 -5.17
C VAL A 46 2.73 7.62 -6.30
N TYR A 47 2.96 6.74 -7.28
CA TYR A 47 3.81 7.05 -8.43
C TYR A 47 3.24 8.19 -9.30
N ASP A 48 1.92 8.29 -9.39
CA ASP A 48 1.22 9.37 -10.08
C ASP A 48 1.05 10.64 -9.23
N LYS A 49 1.66 10.68 -8.04
CA LYS A 49 1.58 11.79 -7.06
C LYS A 49 0.15 12.14 -6.62
N GLN A 50 -0.79 11.21 -6.77
CA GLN A 50 -2.17 11.35 -6.31
C GLN A 50 -2.29 10.80 -4.88
N ASN A 51 -1.70 11.52 -3.92
CA ASN A 51 -1.57 11.08 -2.53
C ASN A 51 -2.93 10.78 -1.88
N ASP A 52 -3.97 11.56 -2.15
CA ASP A 52 -5.31 11.33 -1.57
C ASP A 52 -5.91 10.00 -2.00
N LYS A 53 -5.79 9.65 -3.29
CA LYS A 53 -6.28 8.37 -3.82
C LYS A 53 -5.41 7.21 -3.37
N ALA A 54 -4.11 7.42 -3.25
CA ALA A 54 -3.20 6.41 -2.69
C ALA A 54 -3.62 6.05 -1.27
N ILE A 55 -3.85 7.07 -0.42
CA ILE A 55 -4.31 6.91 0.95
C ILE A 55 -5.62 6.11 1.01
N GLU A 56 -6.62 6.48 0.21
CA GLU A 56 -7.91 5.79 0.18
C GLU A 56 -7.76 4.28 -0.12
N ASN A 57 -6.91 3.92 -1.09
CA ASN A 57 -6.72 2.52 -1.48
C ASN A 57 -5.89 1.75 -0.45
N PHE A 58 -4.87 2.36 0.15
CA PHE A 58 -4.18 1.72 1.26
C PHE A 58 -5.10 1.52 2.45
N PHE A 59 -6.00 2.45 2.78
CA PHE A 59 -6.99 2.21 3.83
C PHE A 59 -7.93 1.05 3.49
N LYS A 60 -8.37 0.89 2.24
CA LYS A 60 -9.18 -0.27 1.84
C LYS A 60 -8.44 -1.59 2.05
N CYS A 61 -7.15 -1.63 1.73
CA CYS A 61 -6.27 -2.76 2.03
C CYS A 61 -6.29 -3.09 3.53
N LEU A 62 -6.16 -2.07 4.39
CA LEU A 62 -6.14 -2.23 5.85
C LEU A 62 -7.51 -2.58 6.47
N THR A 63 -8.62 -2.38 5.75
CA THR A 63 -9.96 -2.75 6.23
C THR A 63 -10.33 -4.21 5.97
N ILE A 64 -9.49 -4.93 5.22
CA ILE A 64 -9.72 -6.32 4.86
C ILE A 64 -8.88 -7.18 5.81
N GLU A 65 -9.52 -8.16 6.45
CA GLU A 65 -8.80 -9.15 7.24
C GLU A 65 -8.08 -10.11 6.29
N PRO A 66 -6.75 -10.21 6.38
CA PRO A 66 -6.01 -11.17 5.56
C PRO A 66 -6.33 -12.60 5.98
N GLU A 67 -6.42 -13.50 5.00
CA GLU A 67 -6.53 -14.95 5.24
C GLU A 67 -5.14 -15.54 5.48
N THR A 68 -4.19 -15.20 4.60
CA THR A 68 -2.79 -15.62 4.70
C THR A 68 -1.81 -14.47 4.44
N GLU A 69 -2.27 -13.37 3.86
CA GLU A 69 -1.43 -12.26 3.43
C GLU A 69 -0.95 -11.43 4.62
N SER A 70 0.36 -11.43 4.84
CA SER A 70 0.94 -10.75 6.00
C SER A 70 2.04 -9.77 5.65
N TRP A 71 2.39 -9.67 4.36
CA TRP A 71 3.41 -8.77 3.86
C TRP A 71 2.83 -7.42 3.44
N LEU A 72 1.69 -7.44 2.76
CA LEU A 72 1.15 -6.24 2.13
C LEU A 72 0.43 -5.31 3.09
N VAL A 73 -0.07 -5.81 4.22
CA VAL A 73 -0.66 -5.00 5.28
C VAL A 73 0.39 -4.09 5.94
N PRO A 74 1.52 -4.61 6.48
CA PRO A 74 2.58 -3.75 7.02
C PRO A 74 3.26 -2.90 5.93
N HIS A 75 3.39 -3.38 4.69
CA HIS A 75 3.88 -2.53 3.60
C HIS A 75 2.90 -1.38 3.28
N SER A 76 1.59 -1.59 3.33
CA SER A 76 0.59 -0.52 3.16
C SER A 76 0.74 0.57 4.24
N TYR A 77 0.96 0.18 5.49
CA TYR A 77 1.25 1.12 6.58
C TYR A 77 2.54 1.92 6.32
N PHE A 78 3.61 1.26 5.84
CA PHE A 78 4.86 1.92 5.48
C PHE A 78 4.65 2.99 4.38
N GLU A 79 3.93 2.66 3.32
CA GLU A 79 3.65 3.62 2.23
C GLU A 79 2.76 4.77 2.71
N LEU A 80 1.76 4.52 3.56
CA LEU A 80 0.99 5.57 4.23
C LEU A 80 1.86 6.49 5.09
N GLY A 81 2.80 5.91 5.86
CA GLY A 81 3.76 6.67 6.66
C GLY A 81 4.59 7.63 5.82
N LYS A 82 5.06 7.18 4.65
CA LYS A 82 5.75 8.04 3.69
C LYS A 82 4.85 9.15 3.14
N ILE A 83 3.63 8.81 2.71
CA ILE A 83 2.70 9.81 2.16
C ILE A 83 2.38 10.89 3.21
N TYR A 84 2.08 10.49 4.46
CA TYR A 84 1.82 11.47 5.52
C TYR A 84 3.04 12.34 5.84
N TYR A 85 4.25 11.80 5.73
CA TYR A 85 5.47 12.60 5.85
C TYR A 85 5.56 13.66 4.75
N GLU A 86 5.33 13.27 3.50
CA GLU A 86 5.34 14.18 2.34
C GLU A 86 4.26 15.27 2.44
N LEU A 87 3.11 14.94 3.05
CA LEU A 87 2.04 15.90 3.34
C LEU A 87 2.35 16.79 4.57
N GLY A 88 3.50 16.62 5.21
CA GLY A 88 3.92 17.40 6.38
C GLY A 88 3.34 16.92 7.71
N ASN A 89 2.56 15.84 7.72
CA ASN A 89 1.98 15.28 8.93
C ASN A 89 2.91 14.24 9.57
N LYS A 90 3.94 14.74 10.26
CA LYS A 90 4.97 13.91 10.89
C LYS A 90 4.44 13.01 12.01
N GLU A 91 3.42 13.46 12.74
CA GLU A 91 2.80 12.65 13.80
C GLU A 91 2.09 11.42 13.23
N LYS A 92 1.22 11.61 12.23
CA LYS A 92 0.57 10.48 11.55
C LYS A 92 1.56 9.59 10.83
N SER A 93 2.59 10.18 10.21
CA SER A 93 3.66 9.41 9.58
C SER A 93 4.32 8.46 10.57
N LYS A 94 4.68 8.95 11.76
CA LYS A 94 5.25 8.13 12.83
C LYS A 94 4.26 7.06 13.29
N GLU A 95 3.00 7.42 13.53
CA GLU A 95 1.97 6.44 13.93
C GLU A 95 1.84 5.30 12.90
N MET A 96 1.82 5.62 11.61
CA MET A 96 1.75 4.58 10.57
C MET A 96 3.00 3.71 10.53
N PHE A 97 4.19 4.27 10.74
CA PHE A 97 5.40 3.45 10.88
C PHE A 97 5.38 2.60 12.14
N ASP A 98 4.89 3.11 13.26
CA ASP A 98 4.83 2.38 14.51
C ASP A 98 3.90 1.16 14.37
N LYS A 99 2.78 1.30 13.65
CA LYS A 99 1.89 0.17 13.30
C LYS A 99 2.52 -0.92 12.46
N THR A 100 3.63 -0.66 11.76
CA THR A 100 4.32 -1.72 11.00
C THR A 100 5.02 -2.71 11.92
N TYR A 101 5.48 -2.27 13.10
CA TYR A 101 6.13 -3.12 14.09
C TYR A 101 5.14 -3.96 14.89
N ASP A 102 3.82 -3.74 14.75
CA ASP A 102 2.83 -4.64 15.32
C ASP A 102 2.78 -5.99 14.58
N TYR A 103 3.49 -6.11 13.44
CA TYR A 103 3.54 -7.29 12.58
C TYR A 103 4.94 -7.95 12.68
N ASP A 104 5.21 -8.62 13.81
CA ASP A 104 6.51 -9.17 14.22
C ASP A 104 6.82 -10.61 13.71
N ASP A 105 5.93 -11.25 12.93
CA ASP A 105 6.03 -12.70 12.65
C ASP A 105 6.22 -13.07 11.17
N PHE A 106 7.08 -12.35 10.43
CA PHE A 106 7.32 -12.68 9.01
C PHE A 106 8.78 -12.50 8.55
N ASP A 107 9.21 -13.38 7.64
CA ASP A 107 10.56 -13.49 7.01
C ASP A 107 11.15 -12.19 6.43
N PHE A 108 10.37 -11.12 6.34
CA PHE A 108 10.73 -9.85 5.73
C PHE A 108 10.65 -8.64 6.68
N GLU A 109 10.40 -8.84 7.98
CA GLU A 109 10.41 -7.80 9.01
C GLU A 109 11.67 -6.92 8.90
N SER A 110 12.86 -7.55 8.92
CA SER A 110 14.14 -6.86 8.84
C SER A 110 14.28 -5.99 7.58
N PHE A 111 13.63 -6.37 6.47
CA PHE A 111 13.64 -5.56 5.26
C PHE A 111 12.79 -4.30 5.41
N LEU A 112 11.61 -4.41 6.03
CA LEU A 112 10.73 -3.27 6.27
C LEU A 112 11.32 -2.32 7.31
N GLU A 113 11.88 -2.85 8.40
CA GLU A 113 12.61 -2.09 9.41
C GLU A 113 13.78 -1.32 8.79
N MET A 114 14.59 -1.99 7.95
CA MET A 114 15.69 -1.35 7.23
C MET A 114 15.17 -0.21 6.34
N ARG A 115 14.01 -0.35 5.70
CA ARG A 115 13.40 0.72 4.90
C ARG A 115 12.95 1.90 5.76
N ILE A 116 12.33 1.64 6.92
CA ILE A 116 11.94 2.69 7.87
C ILE A 116 13.15 3.41 8.43
N ALA A 117 14.18 2.67 8.86
CA ALA A 117 15.43 3.25 9.36
C ALA A 117 16.13 4.10 8.29
N ASN A 118 16.22 3.59 7.05
CA ASN A 118 16.77 4.37 5.92
C ASN A 118 15.94 5.62 5.62
N PHE A 119 14.61 5.55 5.73
CA PHE A 119 13.74 6.71 5.53
C PHE A 119 13.95 7.75 6.64
N LYS A 120 14.03 7.32 7.90
CA LYS A 120 14.30 8.19 9.07
C LYS A 120 15.69 8.82 9.03
N ASN A 121 16.71 8.11 8.53
CA ASN A 121 18.09 8.61 8.44
C ASN A 121 18.32 9.59 7.27
N ARG A 122 17.45 9.58 6.26
CA ARG A 122 17.58 10.41 5.05
C ARG A 122 16.80 11.72 5.09
N ASN A 123 15.91 11.90 6.06
CA ASN A 123 14.96 13.04 6.14
C ASN A 123 14.97 13.67 7.53
#